data_AF-A0A679F9D3-F1
#
_entry.id   AF-A0A679F9D3-F1
#
_cell.length_a   1.000
_cell.length_b   1.000
_cell.length_c   1.000
_cell.angle_alpha   90.00
_cell.angle_beta   90.00
_cell.angle_gamma   90.00
#
_symmetry.space_group_name_H-M   'P 1'
#
loop_
_entity.id
_entity.type
_entity.pdbx_description
1 polymer ?
#
loop_
_entity_poly.entity_id
_entity_poly.type
_entity_poly.pdbx_seq_one_letter_code
_entity_poly.pdbx_strand_id
1 'polypeptide(L)'
;MADDARQTEGLFGADEKTELLIGAIAFLLLTLLGGAGGAHGMERLLKRNTTKRRVHSLFHQGCLYYGANPKMPEPKLIALLERLQAFIMQNSVTAAVLAVG
;
A
#
# COMPACT_ATOMS: atom_id res chain seq x y z
N MET A 1 3.55 37.50 16.54
CA MET A 1 2.41 36.69 16.02
C MET A 1 2.28 36.93 14.51
N ALA A 2 3.31 36.54 13.74
CA ALA A 2 3.33 36.44 12.28
C ALA A 2 4.76 36.08 11.82
N ASP A 3 5.26 34.87 12.11
CA ASP A 3 6.52 34.40 11.49
C ASP A 3 6.66 32.86 11.41
N ASP A 4 5.54 32.13 11.36
CA ASP A 4 5.57 30.65 11.36
C ASP A 4 5.02 30.03 10.06
N ALA A 5 4.71 30.85 9.05
CA ALA A 5 4.07 30.39 7.81
C ALA A 5 5.05 30.21 6.63
N ARG A 6 6.37 30.19 6.89
CA ARG A 6 7.41 30.14 5.83
C ARG A 6 8.30 28.89 5.83
N GLN A 7 7.96 27.86 6.61
CA GLN A 7 8.80 26.65 6.72
C GLN A 7 8.25 25.36 6.09
N THR A 8 7.17 25.42 5.29
CA THR A 8 6.67 24.24 4.55
C THR A 8 6.97 24.25 3.05
N GLU A 9 7.59 25.30 2.53
CA GLU A 9 7.88 25.49 1.09
C GLU A 9 9.26 24.90 0.69
N GLY A 10 9.60 23.71 1.19
CA GLY A 10 10.93 23.14 0.94
C GLY A 10 11.10 21.65 1.19
N LEU A 11 10.02 20.87 1.33
CA LEU A 11 10.15 19.44 1.66
C LEU A 11 10.22 18.50 0.45
N PHE A 12 9.90 19.00 -0.76
CA PHE A 12 9.95 18.19 -1.98
C PHE A 12 10.64 18.98 -3.11
N GLY A 13 11.98 19.02 -3.05
CA GLY A 13 12.84 19.47 -4.14
C GLY A 13 13.23 18.32 -5.08
N ALA A 14 12.32 17.38 -5.33
CA ALA A 14 12.52 16.30 -6.28
C ALA A 14 12.04 16.75 -7.66
N ASP A 15 12.71 16.35 -8.72
CA ASP A 15 12.22 16.61 -10.07
C ASP A 15 10.84 15.95 -10.28
N GLU A 16 9.99 16.57 -11.12
CA GLU A 16 8.64 16.09 -11.45
C GLU A 16 8.63 14.58 -11.81
N LYS A 17 9.68 14.09 -12.48
CA LYS A 17 9.77 12.69 -12.90
C LYS A 17 10.02 11.76 -11.71
N THR A 18 10.83 12.18 -10.75
CA THR A 18 11.05 11.46 -9.48
C THR A 18 9.76 11.38 -8.67
N GLU A 19 8.97 12.45 -8.59
CA GLU A 19 7.69 12.43 -7.90
C GLU A 19 6.69 11.46 -8.56
N LEU A 20 6.62 11.49 -9.89
CA LEU A 20 5.80 10.55 -10.67
C LEU A 20 6.26 9.09 -10.48
N LEU A 21 7.56 8.84 -10.44
CA LEU A 21 8.12 7.51 -10.21
C LEU A 21 7.75 7.00 -8.81
N ILE A 22 7.90 7.82 -7.78
CA ILE A 22 7.52 7.47 -6.41
C ILE A 22 6.02 7.18 -6.32
N GLY A 23 5.18 8.01 -6.95
CA GLY A 23 3.74 7.80 -7.02
C GLY A 23 3.37 6.49 -7.71
N ALA A 24 4.03 6.16 -8.82
CA ALA A 24 3.81 4.91 -9.54
C ALA A 24 4.22 3.68 -8.71
N ILE A 25 5.36 3.74 -8.03
CA ILE A 25 5.82 2.69 -7.12
C ILE A 25 4.86 2.52 -5.95
N ALA A 26 4.40 3.61 -5.33
CA ALA A 26 3.42 3.56 -4.25
C ALA A 26 2.09 2.93 -4.71
N PHE A 27 1.62 3.31 -5.91
CA PHE A 27 0.41 2.72 -6.50
C PHE A 27 0.55 1.21 -6.75
N LEU A 28 1.72 0.77 -7.26
CA LEU A 28 2.03 -0.63 -7.46
C LEU A 28 2.04 -1.41 -6.14
N LEU A 29 2.78 -0.91 -5.13
CA LEU A 29 2.89 -1.54 -3.82
C LEU A 29 1.52 -1.69 -3.13
N LEU A 30 0.69 -0.65 -3.18
CA LEU A 30 -0.68 -0.70 -2.63
C LEU A 30 -1.55 -1.69 -3.39
N THR A 31 -1.42 -1.77 -4.71
CA THR A 31 -2.14 -2.77 -5.52
C THR A 31 -1.76 -4.20 -5.14
N LEU A 32 -0.47 -4.48 -4.98
CA LEU A 32 0.03 -5.79 -4.54
C LEU A 32 -0.41 -6.13 -3.12
N LEU A 33 -0.40 -5.15 -2.21
CA LEU A 33 -0.89 -5.30 -0.84
C LEU A 33 -2.38 -5.65 -0.79
N GLY A 34 -3.20 -5.02 -1.64
CA GLY A 34 -4.61 -5.39 -1.80
C GLY A 34 -4.79 -6.82 -2.27
N GLY A 35 -4.00 -7.25 -3.26
CA GLY A 35 -3.99 -8.64 -3.73
C GLY A 35 -3.57 -9.65 -2.66
N ALA A 36 -2.55 -9.31 -1.85
CA ALA A 36 -2.07 -10.14 -0.75
C ALA A 36 -3.16 -10.34 0.31
N GLY A 37 -3.90 -9.28 0.64
CA GLY A 37 -5.04 -9.34 1.55
C GLY A 37 -6.23 -10.12 1.02
N GLY A 38 -6.54 -9.99 -0.27
CA GLY A 38 -7.59 -10.76 -0.94
C GLY A 38 -7.30 -12.27 -0.96
N ALA A 39 -6.06 -12.66 -1.31
CA ALA A 39 -5.66 -14.06 -1.43
C ALA A 39 -5.64 -14.84 -0.10
N HIS A 40 -5.54 -14.15 1.04
CA HIS A 40 -5.60 -14.77 2.38
C HIS A 40 -7.01 -14.84 2.98
N GLY A 41 -8.06 -14.46 2.24
CA GLY A 41 -9.41 -14.42 2.77
C GLY A 41 -9.60 -13.35 3.87
N MET A 42 -8.67 -12.39 3.97
CA MET A 42 -8.78 -11.23 4.88
C MET A 42 -9.90 -10.27 4.47
N GLU A 43 -10.53 -10.49 3.31
CA GLU A 43 -11.83 -9.91 2.94
C GLU A 43 -12.90 -10.08 4.03
N ARG A 44 -12.78 -11.08 4.91
CA ARG A 44 -13.67 -11.29 6.06
C ARG A 44 -13.48 -10.24 7.17
N LEU A 45 -12.35 -9.54 7.22
CA LEU A 45 -12.08 -8.42 8.14
C LEU A 45 -12.69 -7.11 7.62
N LEU A 46 -12.91 -7.00 6.31
CA LEU A 46 -13.70 -5.94 5.66
C LEU A 46 -15.19 -6.29 5.74
N LYS A 47 -15.66 -6.36 7.00
CA LYS A 47 -17.05 -6.47 7.51
C LYS A 47 -18.15 -6.98 6.55
N ARG A 48 -18.69 -8.13 6.96
CA ARG A 48 -20.08 -8.61 6.82
C ARG A 48 -21.12 -7.48 6.95
N ASN A 49 -21.36 -6.72 5.89
CA ASN A 49 -22.55 -5.88 5.73
C ASN A 49 -23.27 -6.33 4.47
N THR A 50 -24.47 -6.87 4.67
CA THR A 50 -25.37 -7.50 3.69
C THR A 50 -26.10 -6.45 2.84
N THR A 51 -25.36 -5.53 2.23
CA THR A 51 -25.94 -4.49 1.38
C THR A 51 -25.01 -4.24 0.20
N LYS A 52 -25.35 -4.83 -0.96
CA LYS A 52 -24.79 -4.61 -2.31
C LYS A 52 -23.27 -4.27 -2.33
N ARG A 53 -22.44 -5.32 -2.30
CA ARG A 53 -20.96 -5.28 -2.36
C ARG A 53 -20.49 -4.51 -3.61
N ARG A 54 -19.98 -3.27 -3.45
CA ARG A 54 -19.02 -2.75 -4.43
C ARG A 54 -17.74 -3.55 -4.22
N VAL A 55 -17.33 -4.32 -5.22
CA VAL A 55 -15.99 -4.93 -5.21
C VAL A 55 -15.00 -3.77 -5.29
N HIS A 56 -14.29 -3.50 -4.20
CA HIS A 56 -13.26 -2.47 -4.20
C HIS A 56 -12.08 -2.94 -5.07
N SER A 57 -11.52 -2.05 -5.89
CA SER A 57 -10.30 -2.34 -6.65
C SER A 57 -9.16 -2.73 -5.70
N LEU A 58 -8.20 -3.52 -6.18
CA LEU A 58 -7.05 -3.98 -5.39
C LEU A 58 -6.29 -2.81 -4.78
N PHE A 59 -6.08 -1.73 -5.53
CA PHE A 59 -5.48 -0.50 -5.02
C PHE A 59 -6.20 0.03 -3.77
N HIS A 60 -7.54 0.14 -3.81
CA HIS A 60 -8.31 0.62 -2.68
C HIS A 60 -8.24 -0.33 -1.48
N GLN A 61 -8.28 -1.65 -1.72
CA GLN A 61 -8.07 -2.63 -0.66
C GLN A 61 -6.69 -2.47 -0.02
N GLY A 62 -5.66 -2.23 -0.82
CA GLY A 62 -4.31 -1.91 -0.37
C GLY A 62 -4.28 -0.69 0.55
N CYS A 63 -4.92 0.41 0.15
CA CYS A 63 -5.04 1.61 1.00
C CYS A 63 -5.70 1.29 2.34
N LEU A 64 -6.75 0.46 2.36
CA LEU A 64 -7.43 0.05 3.59
C LEU A 64 -6.51 -0.78 4.50
N TYR A 65 -5.77 -1.74 3.94
CA TYR A 65 -4.82 -2.55 4.71
C TYR A 65 -3.66 -1.70 5.24
N TYR A 66 -3.12 -0.80 4.43
CA TYR A 66 -2.06 0.13 4.83
C TYR A 66 -2.51 1.03 5.99
N GLY A 67 -3.70 1.64 5.89
CA GLY A 67 -4.26 2.46 6.95
C GLY A 67 -4.65 1.68 8.21
N ALA A 68 -4.92 0.38 8.10
CA ALA A 68 -5.25 -0.50 9.21
C ALA A 68 -4.01 -1.05 9.95
N ASN A 69 -2.81 -0.90 9.40
CA ASN A 69 -1.56 -1.43 9.95
C ASN A 69 -1.37 -1.16 11.46
N PRO A 70 -1.63 0.07 11.98
CA PRO A 70 -1.44 0.34 13.41
C PRO A 70 -2.41 -0.40 14.34
N LYS A 71 -3.52 -0.93 13.81
CA LYS A 71 -4.57 -1.62 14.56
C LYS A 71 -4.63 -3.12 14.26
N MET A 72 -3.78 -3.60 13.35
CA MET A 72 -3.77 -4.99 12.93
C MET A 72 -3.01 -5.85 13.94
N PRO A 73 -3.55 -7.00 14.39
CA PRO A 73 -2.80 -7.94 15.20
C PRO A 73 -1.53 -8.41 14.48
N GLU A 74 -0.41 -8.43 15.20
CA GLU A 74 0.92 -8.74 14.66
C GLU A 74 0.97 -10.03 13.81
N PRO A 75 0.34 -11.16 14.20
CA PRO A 75 0.36 -12.36 13.36
C PRO A 75 -0.33 -12.17 11.99
N LYS A 76 -1.37 -11.33 11.92
CA LYS A 76 -2.04 -11.02 10.66
C LYS A 76 -1.21 -10.09 9.79
N LEU A 77 -0.52 -9.14 10.43
CA LEU A 77 0.39 -8.25 9.74
C LEU A 77 1.55 -9.02 9.12
N ILE A 78 2.17 -9.93 9.87
CA ILE A 78 3.25 -10.80 9.37
C ILE A 78 2.76 -11.60 8.16
N ALA A 79 1.62 -12.30 8.27
CA ALA A 79 1.06 -13.07 7.15
C ALA A 79 0.77 -12.20 5.90
N LEU A 80 0.29 -10.97 6.09
CA LEU A 80 0.07 -10.03 4.99
C LEU A 80 1.39 -9.64 4.30
N LEU A 81 2.43 -9.36 5.08
CA LEU A 81 3.74 -8.95 4.59
C LEU A 81 4.49 -10.09 3.91
N GLU A 82 4.46 -11.31 4.47
CA GLU A 82 5.02 -12.51 3.82
C GLU A 82 4.38 -12.75 2.46
N ARG A 83 3.06 -12.57 2.36
CA ARG A 83 2.36 -12.73 1.10
C ARG A 83 2.67 -11.62 0.10
N LEU A 84 2.80 -10.38 0.57
CA LEU A 84 3.27 -9.26 -0.24
C LEU A 84 4.68 -9.54 -0.78
N GLN A 85 5.60 -10.03 0.05
CA GLN A 85 6.95 -10.41 -0.37
C GLN A 85 6.89 -11.49 -1.46
N ALA A 86 6.08 -12.53 -1.28
CA ALA A 86 5.89 -13.56 -2.29
C ALA A 86 5.35 -13.02 -3.61
N PHE A 87 4.54 -11.95 -3.59
CA PHE A 87 4.03 -11.28 -4.81
C PHE A 87 5.11 -10.45 -5.50
N ILE A 88 5.95 -9.75 -4.73
CA ILE A 88 7.09 -9.00 -5.27
C ILE A 88 8.08 -9.95 -5.94
N MET A 89 8.41 -11.07 -5.29
CA MET A 89 9.38 -12.07 -5.80
C MET A 89 8.88 -12.87 -7.01
N GLN A 90 7.57 -12.96 -7.23
CA GLN A 90 7.01 -13.63 -8.40
C GLN A 90 7.34 -12.93 -9.72
N ASN A 91 7.65 -11.63 -9.70
CA ASN A 91 8.00 -10.87 -10.89
C ASN A 91 9.40 -10.26 -10.72
N SER A 92 10.36 -10.76 -11.51
CA SER A 92 11.75 -10.32 -11.44
C SER A 92 11.95 -8.83 -11.73
N VAL A 93 11.10 -8.22 -12.57
CA VAL A 93 11.15 -6.78 -12.85
C VAL A 93 10.68 -5.99 -11.63
N THR A 94 9.58 -6.41 -11.00
CA THR A 94 9.09 -5.77 -9.77
C THR A 94 10.12 -5.88 -8.64
N ALA A 95 10.72 -7.05 -8.47
CA ALA A 95 11.81 -7.29 -7.51
C ALA A 95 13.01 -6.37 -7.77
N ALA A 96 13.46 -6.28 -9.02
CA ALA A 96 14.58 -5.43 -9.43
C ALA A 96 14.29 -3.93 -9.21
N VAL A 97 13.10 -3.46 -9.58
CA VAL A 97 12.69 -2.05 -9.39
C VAL A 97 12.66 -1.68 -7.91
N LEU A 98 12.28 -2.62 -7.04
CA LEU A 98 12.25 -2.42 -5.59
C LEU A 98 13.59 -2.75 -4.91
N ALA A 99 14.60 -3.17 -5.67
CA ALA A 99 15.90 -3.63 -5.16
C ALA A 99 15.77 -4.72 -4.07
N VAL A 100 14.80 -5.62 -4.23
CA VAL A 100 14.60 -6.77 -3.33
C VAL A 100 15.13 -8.02 -4.02
N GLY A 101 16.03 -8.74 -3.35
CA GLY A 101 16.68 -9.96 -3.85
C GLY A 101 17.15 -10.84 -2.70
#